data_AF-A0A965DZT4-F1
#
_entry.id   AF-A0A965DZT4-F1
#
_cell.length_a   1.000
_cell.length_b   1.000
_cell.length_c   1.000
_cell.angle_alpha   90.00
_cell.angle_beta   90.00
_cell.angle_gamma   90.00
#
_symmetry.space_group_name_H-M   'P 1'
#
loop_
_entity.id
_entity.type
_entity.pdbx_description
1 polymer ?
#
loop_
_entity_poly.entity_id
_entity_poly.type
_entity_poly.pdbx_seq_one_letter_code
_entity_poly.pdbx_strand_id
1 'polypeptide(L)'
;MRVLFLASLLGLASTAIAGPLFPWRKTEKVDPKTRVPELVTSLSNDKDEARRSAAAVELRNYDTTQFPDIIPVLINALLSDPRPGVRIDAAQSLGKIRPINQVAGEALEQALEKDSSMRVRLQARSVLLSYQWAGYRGGKKNEVAPTVSTLPQPVTPPLMEKRSGLGGIFLPPVRTTTPAPSYTPYVRPV
;
A
#
# COMPACT_ATOMS: atom_id res chain seq x y z
N MET A 1 -7.39 -56.47 54.96
CA MET A 1 -6.98 -55.52 53.90
C MET A 1 -7.92 -54.33 53.93
N ARG A 2 -7.38 -53.13 54.18
CA ARG A 2 -8.11 -51.85 54.15
C ARG A 2 -8.09 -51.30 52.73
N VAL A 3 -9.26 -51.10 52.12
CA VAL A 3 -9.52 -50.16 51.00
C VAL A 3 -11.00 -49.77 51.14
N LEU A 4 -11.38 -48.81 52.00
CA LEU A 4 -11.41 -47.35 51.81
C LEU A 4 -12.15 -46.85 50.55
N PHE A 5 -13.13 -45.98 50.84
CA PHE A 5 -13.84 -45.00 50.01
C PHE A 5 -15.10 -45.44 49.25
N LEU A 6 -16.26 -45.08 49.80
CA LEU A 6 -17.32 -44.37 49.08
C LEU A 6 -18.07 -43.47 50.08
N ALA A 7 -17.73 -42.18 50.03
CA ALA A 7 -18.37 -41.11 50.77
C ALA A 7 -19.77 -40.87 50.20
N SER A 8 -20.80 -41.16 51.00
CA SER A 8 -22.16 -40.70 50.74
C SER A 8 -22.35 -39.41 51.52
N LEU A 9 -22.38 -38.28 50.80
CA LEU A 9 -22.71 -36.96 51.34
C LEU A 9 -23.73 -36.34 50.39
N LEU A 10 -24.99 -36.71 50.61
CA LEU A 10 -26.15 -36.03 50.06
C LEU A 10 -26.58 -35.01 51.11
N GLY A 11 -26.31 -33.73 50.88
CA GLY A 11 -26.78 -32.68 51.77
C GLY A 11 -26.18 -31.31 51.52
N LEU A 12 -27.08 -30.39 51.18
CA LEU A 12 -27.07 -28.94 51.48
C LEU A 12 -26.68 -27.95 50.37
N ALA A 13 -27.66 -27.05 50.18
CA ALA A 13 -27.56 -25.63 49.86
C ALA A 13 -27.42 -25.24 48.38
N SER A 14 -28.56 -24.93 47.78
CA SER A 14 -28.66 -23.85 46.79
C SER A 14 -28.00 -22.59 47.36
N THR A 15 -26.83 -22.24 46.85
CA THR A 15 -26.37 -20.85 46.88
C THR A 15 -26.29 -20.38 45.44
N ALA A 16 -27.39 -19.75 45.01
CA ALA A 16 -27.36 -18.83 43.90
C ALA A 16 -26.32 -17.75 44.25
N ILE A 17 -25.11 -17.89 43.71
CA ILE A 17 -24.17 -16.78 43.69
C ILE A 17 -24.69 -15.87 42.58
N ALA A 18 -25.62 -15.01 42.97
CA ALA A 18 -25.88 -13.75 42.30
C ALA A 18 -24.55 -12.98 42.30
N GLY A 19 -23.72 -13.23 41.29
CA GLY A 19 -22.58 -12.38 40.99
C GLY A 19 -23.13 -10.96 40.80
N PRO A 20 -22.54 -9.94 41.45
CA PRO A 20 -23.07 -8.59 41.33
C PRO A 20 -23.11 -8.20 39.85
N LEU A 21 -24.24 -7.58 39.50
CA LEU A 21 -24.39 -6.72 38.34
C LEU A 21 -23.22 -5.74 38.34
N PHE A 22 -22.14 -6.05 37.63
CA PHE A 22 -21.05 -5.12 37.34
C PHE A 22 -21.32 -4.53 35.95
N PRO A 23 -22.15 -3.47 35.84
CA PRO A 23 -22.10 -2.67 34.64
C PRO A 23 -20.74 -1.96 34.62
N TRP A 24 -20.22 -1.65 33.43
CA TRP A 24 -19.02 -0.82 33.24
C TRP A 24 -17.66 -1.51 33.46
N ARG A 25 -17.32 -2.48 32.60
CA ARG A 25 -15.91 -2.63 32.21
C ARG A 25 -15.56 -1.43 31.33
N LYS A 26 -15.07 -0.33 31.93
CA LYS A 26 -14.46 0.77 31.17
C LYS A 26 -13.28 0.17 30.41
N THR A 27 -13.42 0.03 29.09
CA THR A 27 -12.28 -0.28 28.23
C THR A 27 -11.32 0.88 28.36
N GLU A 28 -10.21 0.67 29.05
CA GLU A 28 -9.13 1.64 29.13
C GLU A 28 -8.66 1.90 27.69
N LYS A 29 -8.87 3.13 27.21
CA LYS A 29 -8.43 3.49 25.85
C LYS A 29 -6.91 3.42 25.85
N VAL A 30 -6.36 2.42 25.19
CA VAL A 30 -4.91 2.29 25.00
C VAL A 30 -4.41 3.57 24.31
N ASP A 31 -3.33 4.16 24.83
CA ASP A 31 -2.75 5.38 24.26
C ASP A 31 -2.31 5.11 22.81
N PRO A 32 -2.84 5.85 21.81
CA PRO A 32 -2.41 5.73 20.41
C PRO A 32 -0.90 5.82 20.22
N LYS A 33 -0.21 6.64 21.04
CA LYS A 33 1.25 6.85 20.92
C LYS A 33 2.07 5.61 21.25
N THR A 34 1.55 4.72 22.08
CA THR A 34 2.20 3.43 22.37
C THR A 34 1.63 2.33 21.48
N ARG A 35 0.31 2.36 21.22
CA ARG A 35 -0.37 1.31 20.47
C ARG A 35 0.03 1.25 19.01
N VAL A 36 0.15 2.39 18.32
CA VAL A 36 0.48 2.38 16.88
C VAL A 36 1.87 1.77 16.62
N PRO A 37 2.95 2.15 17.33
CA PRO A 37 4.26 1.50 17.18
C PRO A 37 4.25 -0.01 17.43
N GLU A 38 3.47 -0.47 18.43
CA GLU A 38 3.28 -1.90 18.70
C GLU A 38 2.61 -2.61 17.52
N LEU A 39 1.56 -2.01 16.95
CA LEU A 39 0.84 -2.58 15.80
C LEU A 39 1.70 -2.61 14.54
N VAL A 40 2.48 -1.56 14.28
CA VAL A 40 3.44 -1.51 13.16
C VAL A 40 4.47 -2.65 13.29
N THR A 41 4.98 -2.85 14.51
CA THR A 41 5.93 -3.94 14.82
C THR A 41 5.27 -5.30 14.66
N SER A 42 4.04 -5.46 15.17
CA SER A 42 3.28 -6.71 15.08
C SER A 42 3.03 -7.07 13.62
N LEU A 43 2.50 -6.14 12.81
CA LEU A 43 2.26 -6.37 11.38
C LEU A 43 3.52 -6.80 10.61
N SER A 44 4.68 -6.26 10.97
CA SER A 44 5.93 -6.55 10.26
C SER A 44 6.61 -7.86 10.71
N ASN A 45 6.60 -8.13 12.01
CA ASN A 45 7.52 -9.10 12.62
C ASN A 45 6.84 -10.24 13.39
N ASP A 46 5.53 -10.19 13.61
CA ASP A 46 4.85 -11.24 14.36
C ASP A 46 4.83 -12.55 13.56
N LYS A 47 5.09 -13.67 14.25
CA LYS A 47 5.10 -15.00 13.64
C LYS A 47 3.70 -15.50 13.33
N ASP A 48 2.71 -15.03 14.09
CA ASP A 48 1.32 -15.42 13.93
C ASP A 48 0.63 -14.55 12.87
N GLU A 49 0.13 -15.18 11.82
CA GLU A 49 -0.61 -14.49 10.76
C GLU A 49 -1.88 -13.79 11.26
N ALA A 50 -2.54 -14.35 12.28
CA ALA A 50 -3.75 -13.76 12.84
C ALA A 50 -3.45 -12.46 13.56
N ARG A 51 -2.31 -12.37 14.24
CA ARG A 51 -1.85 -11.13 14.90
C ARG A 51 -1.47 -10.07 13.88
N ARG A 52 -0.76 -10.44 12.82
CA ARG A 52 -0.45 -9.52 11.71
C ARG A 52 -1.71 -9.00 11.04
N SER A 53 -2.65 -9.88 10.71
CA SER A 53 -3.97 -9.51 10.17
C SER A 53 -4.72 -8.55 11.10
N ALA A 54 -4.83 -8.88 12.39
CA ALA A 54 -5.47 -8.02 13.38
C ALA A 54 -4.79 -6.64 13.46
N ALA A 55 -3.46 -6.61 13.42
CA ALA A 55 -2.72 -5.36 13.42
C ALA A 55 -3.02 -4.50 12.19
N ALA A 56 -3.03 -5.08 10.99
CA ALA A 56 -3.43 -4.36 9.77
C ALA A 56 -4.84 -3.77 9.89
N VAL A 57 -5.80 -4.55 10.39
CA VAL A 57 -7.19 -4.12 10.56
C VAL A 57 -7.32 -3.00 11.60
N GLU A 58 -6.56 -3.06 12.69
CA GLU A 58 -6.61 -2.06 13.76
C GLU A 58 -5.96 -0.73 13.33
N LEU A 59 -4.84 -0.80 12.60
CA LEU A 59 -4.08 0.37 12.13
C LEU A 59 -4.93 1.37 11.32
N ARG A 60 -5.93 0.90 10.57
CA ARG A 60 -6.80 1.78 9.76
C ARG A 60 -7.65 2.76 10.57
N ASN A 61 -7.80 2.53 11.89
CA ASN A 61 -8.63 3.35 12.77
C ASN A 61 -7.84 4.53 13.39
N TYR A 62 -6.55 4.63 13.09
CA TYR A 62 -5.69 5.71 13.59
C TYR A 62 -5.46 6.79 12.54
N ASP A 63 -5.20 8.01 13.02
CA ASP A 63 -4.96 9.16 12.18
C ASP A 63 -3.57 9.08 11.52
N THR A 64 -3.54 8.94 10.19
CA THR A 64 -2.30 8.83 9.43
C THR A 64 -1.50 10.12 9.36
N THR A 65 -2.08 11.27 9.74
CA THR A 65 -1.34 12.54 9.88
C THR A 65 -0.51 12.57 11.15
N GLN A 66 -1.00 11.96 12.23
CA GLN A 66 -0.28 11.80 13.49
C GLN A 66 0.71 10.64 13.44
N PHE A 67 0.38 9.60 12.67
CA PHE A 67 1.15 8.36 12.56
C PHE A 67 1.48 8.06 11.09
N PRO A 68 2.52 8.69 10.52
CA PRO A 68 2.84 8.57 9.10
C PRO A 68 3.29 7.16 8.67
N ASP A 69 3.74 6.33 9.61
CA ASP A 69 4.23 4.97 9.36
C ASP A 69 3.12 3.96 9.01
N ILE A 70 1.85 4.31 9.27
CA ILE A 70 0.70 3.43 9.01
C ILE A 70 0.60 3.06 7.52
N ILE A 71 0.70 4.04 6.63
CA ILE A 71 0.52 3.80 5.19
C ILE A 71 1.68 2.95 4.64
N PRO A 72 2.96 3.27 4.89
CA PRO A 72 4.08 2.42 4.46
C PRO A 72 4.00 0.99 4.97
N VAL A 73 3.66 0.76 6.25
CA VAL A 73 3.61 -0.61 6.79
C VAL A 73 2.47 -1.43 6.17
N LEU A 74 1.32 -0.81 5.93
CA LEU A 74 0.19 -1.47 5.25
C LEU A 74 0.51 -1.76 3.79
N ILE A 75 1.23 -0.88 3.09
CA ILE A 75 1.71 -1.13 1.73
C ILE A 75 2.69 -2.31 1.70
N ASN A 76 3.65 -2.34 2.63
CA ASN A 76 4.59 -3.45 2.72
C ASN A 76 3.86 -4.77 2.97
N ALA A 77 2.92 -4.79 3.91
CA ALA A 77 2.07 -5.96 4.16
C ALA A 77 1.28 -6.38 2.92
N LEU A 78 0.66 -5.45 2.19
CA LEU A 78 -0.05 -5.73 0.94
C LEU A 78 0.86 -6.36 -0.13
N LEU A 79 2.11 -5.94 -0.24
CA LEU A 79 2.98 -6.35 -1.35
C LEU A 79 3.86 -7.57 -1.03
N SER A 80 4.18 -7.79 0.25
CA SER A 80 5.23 -8.74 0.65
C SER A 80 4.84 -9.74 1.73
N ASP A 81 3.65 -9.62 2.35
CA ASP A 81 3.27 -10.60 3.37
C ASP A 81 3.11 -12.00 2.76
N PRO A 82 3.72 -13.05 3.35
CA PRO A 82 3.61 -14.41 2.84
C PRO A 82 2.17 -14.93 2.80
N ARG A 83 1.30 -14.42 3.68
CA ARG A 83 -0.06 -14.94 3.86
C ARG A 83 -1.08 -14.06 3.14
N PRO A 84 -1.88 -14.61 2.21
CA PRO A 84 -2.81 -13.82 1.42
C PRO A 84 -3.92 -13.19 2.26
N GLY A 85 -4.25 -13.75 3.44
CA GLY A 85 -5.20 -13.14 4.37
C GLY A 85 -4.74 -11.78 4.86
N VAL A 86 -3.49 -11.69 5.32
CA VAL A 86 -2.90 -10.41 5.77
C VAL A 86 -2.84 -9.40 4.63
N ARG A 87 -2.50 -9.83 3.41
CA ARG A 87 -2.50 -8.94 2.23
C ARG A 87 -3.89 -8.38 1.91
N ILE A 88 -4.94 -9.21 2.02
CA ILE A 88 -6.33 -8.78 1.84
C ILE A 88 -6.70 -7.73 2.89
N ASP A 89 -6.38 -7.98 4.16
CA ASP A 89 -6.69 -7.05 5.25
C ASP A 89 -5.92 -5.75 5.13
N ALA A 90 -4.67 -5.80 4.66
CA ALA A 90 -3.87 -4.62 4.35
C ALA A 90 -4.50 -3.81 3.20
N ALA A 91 -4.90 -4.44 2.09
CA ALA A 91 -5.62 -3.78 1.00
C ALA A 91 -6.92 -3.12 1.49
N GLN A 92 -7.72 -3.84 2.29
CA GLN A 92 -8.96 -3.31 2.86
C GLN A 92 -8.71 -2.11 3.77
N SER A 93 -7.63 -2.16 4.56
CA SER A 93 -7.27 -1.12 5.51
C SER A 93 -6.82 0.15 4.80
N LEU A 94 -5.95 0.03 3.79
CA LEU A 94 -5.64 1.12 2.86
C LEU A 94 -6.92 1.70 2.25
N GLY A 95 -7.81 0.83 1.76
CA GLY A 95 -9.11 1.19 1.20
C GLY A 95 -10.00 2.09 2.07
N LYS A 96 -9.87 2.00 3.40
CA LYS A 96 -10.68 2.73 4.39
C LYS A 96 -10.00 4.00 4.91
N ILE A 97 -8.69 4.13 4.76
CA ILE A 97 -7.94 5.30 5.21
C ILE A 97 -8.30 6.50 4.32
N ARG A 98 -8.52 7.66 4.95
CA ARG A 98 -8.76 8.94 4.28
C ARG A 98 -7.86 10.02 4.90
N PRO A 99 -7.38 11.00 4.11
CA PRO A 99 -7.62 11.20 2.67
C PRO A 99 -6.98 10.13 1.77
N ILE A 100 -7.39 10.09 0.50
CA ILE A 100 -6.82 9.16 -0.48
C ILE A 100 -5.32 9.41 -0.66
N ASN A 101 -4.54 8.34 -0.59
CA ASN A 101 -3.09 8.39 -0.77
C ASN A 101 -2.69 7.79 -2.13
N GLN A 102 -1.93 8.55 -2.92
CA GLN A 102 -1.52 8.15 -4.27
C GLN A 102 -0.66 6.88 -4.26
N VAL A 103 0.30 6.79 -3.35
CA VAL A 103 1.22 5.64 -3.22
C VAL A 103 0.46 4.39 -2.81
N ALA A 104 -0.54 4.51 -1.93
CA ALA A 104 -1.43 3.41 -1.59
C ALA A 104 -2.23 2.93 -2.81
N GLY A 105 -2.70 3.85 -3.66
CA GLY A 105 -3.37 3.51 -4.91
C GLY A 105 -2.46 2.75 -5.88
N GLU A 106 -1.22 3.21 -6.07
CA GLU A 106 -0.23 2.53 -6.91
C GLU A 106 0.12 1.12 -6.38
N ALA A 107 0.22 0.96 -5.06
CA ALA A 107 0.42 -0.35 -4.45
C ALA A 107 -0.77 -1.29 -4.68
N LEU A 108 -2.00 -0.77 -4.66
CA LEU A 108 -3.20 -1.54 -4.98
C LEU A 108 -3.24 -1.91 -6.48
N GLU A 109 -2.80 -1.05 -7.39
CA GLU A 109 -2.64 -1.39 -8.82
C GLU A 109 -1.60 -2.51 -9.00
N GLN A 110 -0.47 -2.41 -8.32
CA GLN A 110 0.53 -3.46 -8.32
C GLN A 110 -0.01 -4.79 -7.79
N ALA A 111 -0.76 -4.78 -6.68
CA ALA A 111 -1.38 -5.97 -6.13
C ALA A 111 -2.44 -6.56 -7.09
N LEU A 112 -3.21 -5.71 -7.78
CA LEU A 112 -4.17 -6.13 -8.79
C LEU A 112 -3.49 -6.88 -9.95
N GLU A 113 -2.34 -6.40 -10.41
CA GLU A 113 -1.63 -6.95 -11.57
C GLU A 113 -0.77 -8.18 -11.22
N LYS A 114 -0.05 -8.14 -10.09
CA LYS A 114 1.09 -9.03 -9.84
C LYS A 114 0.90 -9.99 -8.68
N ASP A 115 -0.13 -9.84 -7.84
CA ASP A 115 -0.31 -10.75 -6.71
C ASP A 115 -0.65 -12.17 -7.19
N SER A 116 -0.01 -13.16 -6.58
CA SER A 116 -0.20 -14.59 -6.92
C SER A 116 -1.61 -15.08 -6.57
N SER A 117 -2.23 -14.54 -5.53
CA SER A 117 -3.55 -14.92 -5.05
C SER A 117 -4.66 -14.19 -5.80
N MET A 118 -5.55 -14.95 -6.45
CA MET A 118 -6.76 -14.40 -7.08
C MET A 118 -7.62 -13.58 -6.09
N ARG A 119 -7.70 -14.00 -4.83
CA ARG A 119 -8.48 -13.31 -3.80
C ARG A 119 -7.90 -11.92 -3.50
N VAL A 120 -6.58 -11.79 -3.45
CA VAL A 120 -5.92 -10.50 -3.24
C VAL A 120 -6.15 -9.59 -4.44
N ARG A 121 -6.01 -10.10 -5.67
CA ARG A 121 -6.29 -9.32 -6.90
C ARG A 121 -7.73 -8.80 -6.94
N LEU A 122 -8.71 -9.64 -6.63
CA LEU A 122 -10.12 -9.22 -6.57
C LEU A 122 -10.37 -8.17 -5.48
N GLN A 123 -9.74 -8.34 -4.32
CA GLN A 123 -9.79 -7.35 -3.25
C GLN A 123 -9.20 -6.02 -3.71
N ALA A 124 -8.00 -6.02 -4.28
CA ALA A 124 -7.33 -4.83 -4.79
C ALA A 124 -8.20 -4.12 -5.85
N ARG A 125 -8.82 -4.86 -6.77
CA ARG A 125 -9.78 -4.32 -7.75
C ARG A 125 -10.94 -3.59 -7.07
N SER A 126 -11.56 -4.22 -6.08
CA SER A 126 -12.71 -3.64 -5.37
C SER A 126 -12.33 -2.35 -4.64
N VAL A 127 -11.15 -2.34 -4.02
CA VAL A 127 -10.64 -1.18 -3.29
C VAL A 127 -10.27 -0.06 -4.26
N LEU A 128 -9.63 -0.37 -5.39
CA LEU A 128 -9.31 0.62 -6.43
C LEU A 128 -10.55 1.30 -6.98
N LEU A 129 -11.65 0.57 -7.21
CA LEU A 129 -12.91 1.18 -7.63
C LEU A 129 -13.40 2.21 -6.60
N SER A 130 -13.34 1.87 -5.31
CA SER A 130 -13.71 2.79 -4.24
C SER A 130 -12.77 4.01 -4.16
N TYR A 131 -11.47 3.78 -4.38
CA TYR A 131 -10.45 4.83 -4.44
C TYR A 131 -10.72 5.79 -5.60
N GLN A 132 -11.05 5.25 -6.78
CA GLN A 132 -11.37 6.03 -7.98
C GLN A 132 -12.59 6.93 -7.77
N TRP A 133 -13.63 6.40 -7.13
CA TRP A 133 -14.82 7.20 -6.77
C TRP A 133 -14.51 8.27 -5.71
N ALA A 134 -13.50 8.02 -4.88
CA ALA A 134 -13.00 8.98 -3.90
C ALA A 134 -11.94 9.94 -4.46
N GLY A 135 -11.68 9.93 -5.78
CA GLY A 135 -10.81 10.89 -6.45
C GLY A 135 -9.40 10.40 -6.79
N TYR A 136 -9.06 9.13 -6.52
CA TYR A 136 -7.83 8.54 -7.04
C TYR A 136 -7.87 8.48 -8.57
N ARG A 137 -6.81 8.95 -9.22
CA ARG A 137 -6.60 8.72 -10.65
C ARG A 137 -5.27 8.00 -10.82
N GLY A 138 -5.36 6.76 -11.26
CA GLY A 138 -4.21 5.93 -11.56
C GLY A 138 -3.30 6.63 -12.57
N GLY A 139 -2.00 6.57 -12.33
CA GLY A 139 -1.01 7.07 -13.29
C GLY A 139 -0.93 6.08 -14.44
N LYS A 140 -1.73 6.27 -15.49
CA LYS A 140 -1.59 5.50 -16.73
C LYS A 140 -0.15 5.65 -17.22
N LYS A 141 0.63 4.57 -17.17
CA LYS A 141 1.96 4.49 -17.81
C LYS A 141 1.92 4.63 -19.34
N ASN A 142 0.74 4.82 -19.95
CA ASN A 142 0.55 5.00 -21.39
C ASN A 142 -0.57 6.02 -21.72
N GLU A 143 -0.50 7.22 -21.16
CA GLU A 143 -1.18 8.38 -21.75
C GLU A 143 -0.13 9.41 -22.20
N VAL A 144 0.13 9.37 -23.51
CA VAL A 144 0.42 10.59 -24.27
C VAL A 144 -0.58 11.64 -23.82
N ALA A 145 -0.07 12.78 -23.35
CA ALA A 145 -0.83 13.85 -22.75
C ALA A 145 -2.15 14.15 -23.49
N PRO A 146 -3.22 14.57 -22.79
CA PRO A 146 -4.37 15.14 -23.47
C PRO A 146 -3.86 16.32 -24.30
N THR A 147 -4.00 16.21 -25.63
CA THR A 147 -3.87 17.32 -26.55
C THR A 147 -4.82 18.41 -26.07
N VAL A 148 -4.27 19.38 -25.35
CA VAL A 148 -4.91 20.67 -25.12
C VAL A 148 -5.30 21.17 -26.51
N SER A 149 -6.59 21.39 -26.73
CA SER A 149 -7.07 22.19 -27.85
C SER A 149 -6.33 23.52 -27.81
N THR A 150 -5.28 23.63 -28.60
CA THR A 150 -4.59 24.88 -28.89
C THR A 150 -5.57 25.75 -29.67
N LEU A 151 -6.26 26.66 -28.97
CA LEU A 151 -6.82 27.85 -29.59
C LEU A 151 -5.68 28.55 -30.36
N PRO A 152 -5.89 28.96 -31.63
CA PRO A 152 -4.84 29.63 -32.39
C PRO A 152 -4.50 30.97 -31.71
N GLN A 153 -3.28 31.08 -31.20
CA GLN A 153 -2.72 32.35 -30.72
C GLN A 153 -2.58 33.30 -31.93
N PRO A 154 -2.96 34.58 -31.82
CA PRO A 154 -2.72 35.55 -32.89
C PRO A 154 -1.21 35.80 -33.00
N VAL A 155 -0.64 35.46 -34.15
CA VAL A 155 0.76 35.71 -34.50
C VAL A 155 1.00 37.22 -34.59
N THR A 156 1.63 37.81 -33.58
CA THR A 156 2.31 39.10 -33.73
C THR A 156 3.66 38.85 -34.42
N PRO A 157 3.98 39.52 -35.54
CA PRO A 157 5.28 39.38 -36.18
C PRO A 157 6.40 39.95 -35.30
N PRO A 158 7.57 39.29 -35.20
CA PRO A 158 8.68 39.80 -34.42
C PRO A 158 9.30 41.03 -35.10
N LEU A 159 9.54 42.10 -34.33
CA LEU A 159 10.30 43.26 -34.77
C LEU A 159 11.72 42.85 -35.18
N MET A 160 12.13 43.32 -36.35
CA MET A 160 13.44 43.13 -36.96
C MET A 160 14.54 43.74 -36.08
N GLU A 161 15.30 42.91 -35.35
CA GLU A 161 16.46 43.35 -34.59
C GLU A 161 17.68 43.46 -35.53
N LYS A 162 18.11 44.70 -35.76
CA LYS A 162 19.20 45.11 -36.63
C LYS A 162 20.55 44.60 -36.08
N ARG A 163 21.12 43.55 -36.68
CA ARG A 163 22.49 43.09 -36.37
C ARG A 163 23.52 43.84 -37.20
N SER A 164 24.23 44.75 -36.52
CA SER A 164 25.47 45.36 -37.01
C SER A 164 26.67 44.56 -36.49
N GLY A 165 27.58 44.15 -37.38
CA GLY A 165 29.00 43.97 -37.03
C GLY A 165 29.61 42.57 -37.16
N LEU A 166 30.46 42.45 -38.17
CA LEU A 166 31.83 41.88 -38.13
C LEU A 166 32.02 40.36 -37.96
N GLY A 167 32.34 39.72 -39.10
CA GLY A 167 33.52 38.86 -39.29
C GLY A 167 33.70 37.65 -38.38
N GLY A 168 33.22 36.49 -38.82
CA GLY A 168 33.58 35.19 -38.25
C GLY A 168 33.37 34.08 -39.26
N ILE A 169 34.44 33.38 -39.61
CA ILE A 169 34.52 32.31 -40.61
C ILE A 169 33.70 31.11 -40.10
N PHE A 170 32.66 30.70 -40.83
CA PHE A 170 31.78 29.60 -40.44
C PHE A 170 32.36 28.27 -40.95
N LEU A 171 33.00 27.50 -40.06
CA LEU A 171 33.38 26.11 -40.34
C LEU A 171 32.15 25.20 -40.14
N PRO A 172 31.83 24.28 -41.07
CA PRO A 172 30.74 23.33 -40.89
C PRO A 172 31.08 22.23 -39.86
N PRO A 173 30.09 21.68 -39.13
CA PRO A 173 30.33 20.63 -38.14
C PRO A 173 30.70 19.29 -38.80
N VAL A 174 31.79 18.69 -38.34
CA VAL A 174 32.24 17.34 -38.70
C VAL A 174 31.24 16.32 -38.19
N ARG A 175 30.68 15.50 -39.08
CA ARG A 175 29.85 14.34 -38.73
C ARG A 175 30.75 13.24 -38.17
N THR A 176 30.69 12.97 -36.87
CA THR A 176 31.27 11.76 -36.31
C THR A 176 30.34 10.58 -36.62
N THR A 177 30.74 9.76 -37.58
CA THR A 177 30.10 8.47 -37.86
C THR A 177 30.53 7.47 -36.79
N THR A 178 29.62 7.08 -35.91
CA THR A 178 29.81 5.96 -34.98
C THR A 178 29.89 4.65 -35.78
N PRO A 179 30.95 3.83 -35.64
CA PRO A 179 31.03 2.55 -36.33
C PRO A 179 30.08 1.51 -35.71
N ALA A 180 29.46 0.70 -36.58
CA ALA A 180 28.56 -0.39 -36.21
C ALA A 180 29.30 -1.54 -35.49
N PRO A 181 28.65 -2.27 -34.56
CA PRO A 181 29.27 -3.39 -33.86
C PRO A 181 29.50 -4.59 -34.79
N SER A 182 30.70 -5.16 -34.73
CA SER A 182 31.11 -6.36 -35.46
C SER A 182 30.46 -7.61 -34.88
N TYR A 183 29.72 -8.34 -35.72
CA TYR A 183 29.08 -9.61 -35.39
C TYR A 183 30.10 -10.75 -35.56
N THR A 184 30.38 -11.50 -34.48
CA THR A 184 31.17 -12.74 -34.57
C THR A 184 30.22 -13.94 -34.58
N PRO A 185 30.30 -14.84 -35.59
CA PRO A 185 29.48 -16.05 -35.60
C PRO A 185 30.03 -17.07 -34.59
N TYR A 186 29.16 -17.60 -33.74
CA TYR A 186 29.46 -18.67 -32.78
C TYR A 186 29.55 -20.01 -33.51
N VAL A 187 30.75 -20.62 -33.53
CA VAL A 187 30.98 -21.97 -34.05
C VAL A 187 30.71 -22.97 -32.93
N ARG A 188 29.75 -23.88 -33.14
CA ARG A 188 29.49 -24.99 -32.21
C ARG A 188 30.58 -26.07 -32.35
N PRO A 189 31.17 -26.57 -31.25
CA PRO A 189 32.05 -27.72 -31.32
C PRO A 189 31.24 -29.01 -31.56
N VAL A 190 31.83 -29.89 -32.37
CA VAL A 190 31.37 -31.27 -32.66
C VAL A 190 31.76 -32.25 -31.56
#